data_AF-A0AAW7YQC6-F1
#
_entry.id   AF-A0AAW7YQC6-F1
#
_cell.length_a   1.000
_cell.length_b   1.000
_cell.length_c   1.000
_cell.angle_alpha   90.00
_cell.angle_beta   90.00
_cell.angle_gamma   90.00
#
_symmetry.space_group_name_H-M   'P 1'
#
loop_
_entity.id
_entity.type
_entity.pdbx_description
1 polymer ?
#
loop_
_entity_poly.entity_id
_entity_poly.type
_entity_poly.pdbx_seq_one_letter_code
_entity_poly.pdbx_strand_id
1 'polypeptide(L)'
;MEINLDHPVYTVHGLMKNIQPQGIPGTLCLLEDAIYFEADGFLKGSEIKNNFHFDKIKSVKFGLSLNPFRIVITEKDGENWIFDYVPRAEGKKFVELYNDIKECN
;
A
#
# COMPACT_ATOMS: atom_id res chain seq x y z
N MET A 1 -0.63 18.73 -2.04
CA MET A 1 0.63 18.29 -1.42
C MET A 1 1.38 17.51 -2.49
N GLU A 2 2.60 17.92 -2.84
CA GLU A 2 3.41 17.17 -3.80
C GLU A 2 3.87 15.87 -3.14
N ILE A 3 3.61 14.74 -3.80
CA ILE A 3 4.03 13.42 -3.33
C ILE A 3 5.50 13.27 -3.73
N ASN A 4 6.42 13.32 -2.76
CA ASN A 4 7.83 13.12 -3.02
C ASN A 4 8.17 11.62 -3.01
N LEU A 5 8.27 11.03 -4.20
CA LEU A 5 8.62 9.62 -4.39
C LEU A 5 10.13 9.38 -4.50
N ASP A 6 10.96 10.42 -4.47
CA ASP A 6 12.42 10.27 -4.64
C ASP A 6 13.07 9.66 -3.39
N HIS A 7 12.42 9.79 -2.22
CA HIS A 7 12.96 9.38 -0.92
C HIS A 7 11.89 8.64 -0.08
N PRO A 8 11.37 7.49 -0.53
CA PRO A 8 10.41 6.74 0.26
C PRO A 8 11.09 6.17 1.51
N VAL A 9 10.37 6.13 2.63
CA VAL A 9 10.84 5.47 3.86
C VAL A 9 11.06 3.98 3.61
N TYR A 10 10.13 3.36 2.89
CA TYR A 10 10.23 1.96 2.51
C TYR A 10 9.38 1.68 1.28
N THR A 11 9.76 0.65 0.52
CA THR A 11 8.99 0.20 -0.65
C THR A 11 8.77 -1.30 -0.60
N VAL A 12 7.63 -1.75 -1.10
CA VAL A 12 7.33 -3.18 -1.25
C VAL A 12 6.50 -3.42 -2.51
N HIS A 13 6.84 -4.48 -3.25
CA HIS A 13 6.05 -4.87 -4.42
C HIS A 13 4.77 -5.61 -4.00
N GLY A 14 3.70 -5.40 -4.76
CA GLY A 14 2.43 -6.07 -4.52
C GLY A 14 1.48 -5.98 -5.70
N LEU A 15 0.46 -6.83 -5.65
CA LEU A 15 -0.60 -6.88 -6.65
C LEU A 15 -1.88 -6.28 -6.06
N MET A 16 -2.21 -5.05 -6.46
CA MET A 16 -3.38 -4.31 -5.99
C MET A 16 -4.69 -4.92 -6.50
N LYS A 17 -5.67 -5.05 -5.62
CA LYS A 17 -7.04 -5.53 -5.87
C LYS A 17 -8.02 -4.69 -5.06
N ASN A 18 -9.13 -4.35 -5.71
CA ASN A 18 -10.28 -3.74 -5.04
C ASN A 18 -11.56 -4.48 -5.46
N ILE A 19 -11.88 -4.50 -6.77
CA ILE A 19 -13.12 -5.11 -7.31
C ILE A 19 -12.87 -5.99 -8.54
N GLN A 20 -11.76 -5.80 -9.26
CA GLN A 20 -11.51 -6.50 -10.53
C GLN A 20 -10.95 -7.92 -10.33
N PRO A 21 -11.28 -8.87 -11.24
CA PRO A 21 -10.75 -10.24 -11.17
C PRO A 21 -9.23 -10.32 -11.35
N GLN A 22 -8.67 -9.36 -12.09
CA GLN A 22 -7.24 -9.24 -12.35
C GLN A 22 -6.67 -8.12 -11.48
N GLY A 23 -5.61 -8.42 -10.74
CA GLY A 23 -4.93 -7.42 -9.92
C GLY A 23 -3.94 -6.60 -10.73
N ILE A 24 -3.64 -5.39 -10.27
CA ILE A 24 -2.71 -4.47 -10.91
C ILE A 24 -1.35 -4.60 -10.22
N PRO A 25 -0.28 -5.01 -10.92
CA PRO A 25 1.05 -5.07 -10.33
C PRO A 25 1.60 -3.67 -10.11
N GLY A 26 2.37 -3.50 -9.05
CA GLY A 26 3.01 -2.23 -8.76
C GLY A 26 3.82 -2.24 -7.47
N THR A 27 4.18 -1.03 -7.05
CA THR A 27 5.01 -0.79 -5.87
C THR A 27 4.25 0.08 -4.88
N LEU A 28 4.15 -0.39 -3.64
CA LEU A 28 3.73 0.42 -2.50
C LEU A 28 4.94 1.17 -1.95
N CYS A 29 4.84 2.49 -1.89
CA CYS A 29 5.82 3.39 -1.30
C CYS A 29 5.26 3.96 0.00
N LEU A 30 5.91 3.67 1.12
CA LEU A 30 5.63 4.29 2.41
C LEU A 30 6.36 5.63 2.48
N LEU A 31 5.60 6.70 2.65
CA LEU A 31 6.10 8.07 2.85
C LEU A 31 5.87 8.47 4.32
N GLU A 32 6.26 9.69 4.67
CA GLU A 32 6.13 10.20 6.05
C GLU A 32 4.67 10.46 6.47
N ASP A 33 3.78 10.74 5.52
CA ASP A 33 2.40 11.16 5.76
C ASP A 33 1.34 10.36 4.96
N ALA A 34 1.80 9.51 4.04
CA ALA A 34 0.95 8.77 3.12
C ALA A 34 1.58 7.44 2.69
N ILE A 35 0.74 6.54 2.16
CA ILE A 35 1.18 5.42 1.34
C ILE A 35 0.81 5.75 -0.10
N TYR A 36 1.78 5.62 -1.00
CA TYR A 36 1.55 5.74 -2.44
C TYR A 36 1.64 4.36 -3.10
N PHE A 37 0.83 4.14 -4.14
CA PHE A 37 0.91 2.97 -5.00
C PHE A 37 1.19 3.41 -6.43
N GLU A 38 2.30 2.95 -6.99
CA GLU A 38 2.64 3.17 -8.39
C GLU A 38 2.40 1.88 -9.17
N ALA A 39 1.54 1.90 -10.19
CA ALA A 39 1.34 0.73 -11.04
C ALA A 39 2.52 0.53 -12.00
N ASP A 40 2.78 -0.72 -12.36
CA ASP A 40 3.80 -1.06 -13.34
C ASP A 40 3.28 -0.93 -14.78
N GLY A 41 4.21 -0.66 -15.71
CA GLY A 41 3.95 -0.73 -17.15
C GLY A 41 2.94 0.31 -17.65
N PHE A 42 2.03 -0.13 -18.52
CA PHE A 42 1.07 0.76 -19.20
C PHE A 42 0.04 1.41 -18.29
N LEU A 43 -0.15 0.87 -17.07
CA LEU A 43 -1.11 1.42 -16.11
C LEU A 43 -0.50 2.52 -15.23
N LYS A 44 0.83 2.69 -15.27
CA LYS A 44 1.54 3.73 -14.53
C LYS A 44 0.97 5.12 -14.85
N GLY A 45 0.56 5.85 -13.81
CA GLY A 45 -0.03 7.18 -13.92
C GLY A 45 -1.50 7.20 -14.33
N SER A 46 -2.15 6.04 -14.44
CA SER A 46 -3.58 5.89 -14.74
C SER A 46 -4.30 5.06 -13.66
N GLU A 47 -3.73 5.00 -12.46
CA GLU A 47 -4.28 4.20 -11.36
C GLU A 47 -5.63 4.73 -10.90
N ILE A 48 -6.59 3.81 -10.67
CA ILE A 48 -7.89 4.16 -10.10
C ILE A 48 -7.78 4.80 -8.71
N LYS A 49 -6.69 4.47 -7.99
CA LYS A 49 -6.30 5.00 -6.70
C LYS A 49 -4.81 4.71 -6.54
N ASN A 50 -4.05 5.73 -6.21
CA ASN A 50 -2.61 5.61 -5.96
C ASN A 50 -2.17 6.29 -4.66
N ASN A 51 -3.03 7.01 -3.95
CA ASN A 51 -2.63 7.75 -2.76
C ASN A 51 -3.56 7.50 -1.57
N PHE A 52 -2.97 7.13 -0.43
CA PHE A 52 -3.62 6.81 0.83
C PHE A 52 -3.02 7.68 1.95
N HIS A 53 -3.62 8.84 2.21
CA HIS A 53 -3.18 9.73 3.29
C HIS A 53 -3.47 9.11 4.67
N PHE A 54 -2.53 9.24 5.61
CA PHE A 54 -2.67 8.63 6.94
C PHE A 54 -3.91 9.11 7.70
N ASP A 55 -4.33 10.35 7.48
CA ASP A 55 -5.55 10.92 8.06
C ASP A 55 -6.83 10.26 7.54
N LYS A 56 -6.79 9.59 6.38
CA LYS A 56 -7.89 8.81 5.80
C LYS A 56 -7.77 7.32 6.08
N ILE A 57 -6.59 6.84 6.48
CA ILE A 57 -6.38 5.43 6.81
C ILE A 57 -6.91 5.10 8.21
N LYS A 58 -7.81 4.11 8.27
CA LYS A 58 -8.25 3.48 9.51
C LYS A 58 -7.22 2.48 10.02
N SER A 59 -6.73 1.59 9.16
CA SER A 59 -5.69 0.62 9.52
C SER A 59 -4.92 0.10 8.30
N VAL A 60 -3.67 -0.29 8.52
CA VAL A 60 -2.86 -1.09 7.59
C VAL A 60 -2.52 -2.40 8.28
N LYS A 61 -2.74 -3.54 7.62
CA LYS A 61 -2.51 -4.87 8.22
C LYS A 61 -1.78 -5.79 7.26
N PHE A 62 -0.86 -6.59 7.79
CA PHE A 62 -0.23 -7.71 7.09
C PHE A 62 -0.94 -9.01 7.46
N GLY A 63 -1.13 -9.91 6.49
CA GLY A 63 -1.82 -11.18 6.73
C GLY A 63 -1.57 -12.26 5.69
N LEU A 64 -2.12 -13.44 5.96
CA LEU A 64 -2.13 -14.57 5.02
C LEU A 64 -3.17 -14.35 3.92
N SER A 65 -2.86 -14.86 2.72
CA SER A 65 -3.85 -14.97 1.64
C SER A 65 -3.65 -16.28 0.87
N LEU A 66 -4.59 -16.60 -0.04
CA LEU A 66 -4.41 -17.71 -0.99
C LEU A 66 -3.23 -17.47 -1.95
N ASN A 67 -2.75 -16.21 -2.06
CA ASN A 67 -1.67 -15.77 -2.94
C ASN A 67 -0.61 -14.97 -2.14
N PRO A 68 0.45 -15.63 -1.70
CA PRO A 68 0.68 -16.18 -0.35
C PRO A 68 0.52 -15.21 0.84
N PHE A 69 0.90 -13.93 0.71
CA PHE A 69 0.73 -12.93 1.77
C PHE A 69 0.19 -11.63 1.21
N ARG A 70 -0.39 -10.81 2.08
CA ARG A 70 -1.01 -9.56 1.69
C ARG A 70 -0.82 -8.42 2.67
N ILE A 71 -0.91 -7.22 2.15
CA ILE A 71 -1.19 -5.99 2.89
C ILE A 71 -2.63 -5.58 2.60
N VAL A 72 -3.36 -5.15 3.62
CA VAL A 72 -4.70 -4.56 3.47
C VAL A 72 -4.67 -3.16 4.06
N ILE A 73 -5.00 -2.17 3.24
CA ILE A 73 -5.22 -0.79 3.66
C ILE A 73 -6.74 -0.60 3.76
N THR A 74 -7.23 -0.26 4.95
CA THR A 74 -8.63 0.08 5.19
C THR A 74 -8.75 1.58 5.42
N GLU A 75 -9.52 2.26 4.58
CA GLU A 75 -9.84 3.68 4.75
C GLU A 75 -10.96 3.89 5.78
N LYS A 76 -11.12 5.12 6.28
CA LYS A 76 -12.09 5.46 7.35
C LYS A 76 -13.55 5.33 6.89
N ASP A 77 -13.81 5.43 5.60
CA ASP A 77 -15.12 5.16 4.98
C ASP A 77 -15.44 3.65 4.89
N GLY A 78 -14.48 2.78 5.20
CA GLY A 78 -14.63 1.32 5.18
C GLY A 78 -14.18 0.65 3.90
N GLU A 79 -13.68 1.40 2.91
CA GLU A 79 -13.12 0.82 1.69
C GLU A 79 -11.82 0.05 1.99
N ASN A 80 -11.64 -1.10 1.33
CA ASN A 80 -10.48 -1.97 1.51
C ASN A 80 -9.69 -2.09 0.21
N TRP A 81 -8.40 -1.80 0.30
CA TRP A 81 -7.45 -1.97 -0.79
C TRP A 81 -6.48 -3.08 -0.43
N ILE A 82 -6.50 -4.15 -1.23
CA ILE A 82 -5.78 -5.39 -0.95
C ILE A 82 -4.58 -5.48 -1.89
N PHE A 83 -3.41 -5.79 -1.34
CA PHE A 83 -2.19 -6.00 -2.09
C PHE A 83 -1.72 -7.43 -1.83
N ASP A 84 -1.95 -8.34 -2.78
CA ASP A 84 -1.52 -9.75 -2.70
C ASP A 84 -0.07 -9.91 -3.23
N TYR A 85 0.49 -11.13 -3.12
CA TYR A 85 1.84 -11.47 -3.58
C TYR A 85 2.97 -10.66 -2.94
N VAL A 86 2.75 -10.18 -1.73
CA VAL A 86 3.74 -9.41 -0.97
C VAL A 86 4.77 -10.36 -0.34
N PRO A 87 6.08 -10.13 -0.47
CA PRO A 87 7.10 -10.93 0.23
C PRO A 87 6.92 -10.84 1.75
N ARG A 88 6.98 -11.98 2.47
CA ARG A 88 6.65 -12.04 3.90
C ARG A 88 7.43 -11.06 4.76
N ALA A 89 8.75 -11.01 4.57
CA ALA A 89 9.63 -10.18 5.38
C ALA A 89 9.40 -8.68 5.10
N GLU A 90 9.27 -8.32 3.83
CA GLU A 90 9.03 -6.95 3.40
C GLU A 90 7.65 -6.45 3.82
N GLY A 91 6.61 -7.29 3.67
CA GLY A 91 5.25 -6.91 4.07
C GLY A 91 5.10 -6.69 5.56
N LYS A 92 5.77 -7.50 6.39
CA LYS A 92 5.83 -7.26 7.84
C LYS A 92 6.53 -5.93 8.16
N LYS A 93 7.73 -5.75 7.61
CA LYS A 93 8.54 -4.54 7.83
C LYS A 93 7.79 -3.28 7.39
N PHE A 94 7.08 -3.33 6.27
CA PHE A 94 6.26 -2.23 5.79
C PHE A 94 5.19 -1.81 6.80
N VAL A 95 4.46 -2.78 7.37
CA VAL A 95 3.39 -2.50 8.35
C VAL A 95 3.97 -2.06 9.70
N GLU A 96 5.10 -2.64 10.12
CA GLU A 96 5.83 -2.21 11.32
C GLU A 96 6.24 -0.73 11.20
N LEU A 97 6.93 -0.35 10.12
CA LEU A 97 7.34 1.04 9.88
C LEU A 97 6.16 2.00 9.79
N TYR A 98 5.08 1.61 9.12
CA TYR A 98 3.87 2.43 9.07
C TYR A 98 3.30 2.71 10.47
N ASN A 99 3.24 1.72 11.35
CA ASN A 99 2.73 1.91 12.71
C ASN A 99 3.66 2.81 13.52
N ASP A 100 4.98 2.62 13.41
CA ASP A 100 5.98 3.46 14.09
C ASP A 100 5.82 4.94 13.71
N ILE A 101 5.70 5.24 12.41
CA ILE A 101 5.53 6.62 11.92
C ILE A 101 4.19 7.20 12.39
N LYS A 102 3.12 6.40 12.32
CA LYS A 102 1.78 6.84 12.72
C LYS A 102 1.67 7.12 14.22
N GLU A 103 2.44 6.43 15.06
CA GLU A 103 2.45 6.69 16.51
C GLU A 103 3.28 7.93 16.88
N CYS A 104 4.23 8.34 16.03
CA CYS A 104 5.01 9.56 16.22
C CYS A 104 4.30 10.85 15.77
N ASN A 105 3.24 10.73 14.95
CA ASN A 105 2.46 11.84 14.38
C ASN A 105 1.10 12.01 15.09
#